data_AF-A0A2G9TV62-F1
#
_entry.id   AF-A0A2G9TV62-F1
#
_cell.length_a   1.000
_cell.length_b   1.000
_cell.length_c   1.000
_cell.angle_alpha   90.00
_cell.angle_beta   90.00
_cell.angle_gamma   90.00
#
_symmetry.space_group_name_H-M   'P 1'
#
loop_
_entity.id
_entity.type
_entity.pdbx_description
1 polymer ?
#
loop_
_entity_poly.entity_id
_entity_poly.type
_entity_poly.pdbx_seq_one_letter_code
_entity_poly.pdbx_strand_id
1 'polypeptide(L)'
;LLVPQHSCSQGGKKCSYVCSGIFKFRFLQVKINSDELSNQLEKEIQAFLTELDTTVKASLPRRRTPLSSPTLSETAIPLLGAQISLEFFQRRPRPWPLPVEAVAWERWILFLDIFKANSYDDLARMRVSVAESVGEIVLQLCSSINRPQYLPKMPTRTELSNVFDSNLPDCQPYLFKVCRVPIRPETTSQSGLTGMRRYIRDLMIN
;
A
#
# COMPACT_ATOMS: atom_id res chain seq x y z
N LEU A 1 8.39 1.24 -14.32
CA LEU A 1 8.87 1.75 -15.62
C LEU A 1 7.74 2.58 -16.23
N LEU A 2 8.00 3.80 -16.69
CA LEU A 2 7.03 4.55 -17.51
C LEU A 2 7.36 4.28 -18.97
N VAL A 3 6.48 3.58 -19.69
CA VAL A 3 6.52 3.53 -21.15
C VAL A 3 5.45 4.51 -21.64
N PRO A 4 5.81 5.67 -22.22
CA PRO A 4 4.83 6.54 -22.86
C PRO A 4 4.34 5.87 -24.15
N GLN A 5 3.10 5.41 -24.15
CA GLN A 5 2.40 5.03 -25.38
C GLN A 5 1.82 6.31 -26.00
N HIS A 6 2.46 6.81 -27.06
CA HIS A 6 1.93 7.89 -27.88
C HIS A 6 0.98 7.30 -28.91
N SER A 7 -0.31 7.61 -28.82
CA SER A 7 -1.23 7.51 -29.96
C SER A 7 -1.68 8.93 -30.34
N CYS A 8 -1.13 9.43 -31.44
CA CYS A 8 -1.53 10.70 -32.03
C CYS A 8 -2.54 10.39 -33.15
N SER A 9 -3.80 10.79 -32.98
CA SER A 9 -4.77 10.81 -34.08
C SER A 9 -4.97 12.26 -34.50
N GLN A 10 -4.59 12.57 -35.74
CA GLN A 10 -4.79 13.88 -36.34
C GLN A 10 -6.29 14.19 -36.47
N GLY A 11 -6.70 15.35 -35.99
CA GLY A 11 -8.08 15.82 -36.05
C GLY A 11 -8.54 16.32 -34.69
N GLY A 12 -8.36 17.63 -34.46
CA GLY A 12 -8.47 18.30 -33.16
C GLY A 12 -9.53 17.71 -32.21
N LYS A 13 -9.07 17.19 -31.07
CA LYS A 13 -9.84 16.92 -29.85
C LYS A 13 -8.89 16.54 -28.71
N LYS A 14 -8.95 17.33 -27.62
CA LYS A 14 -8.36 17.15 -26.28
C LYS A 14 -7.54 15.86 -26.05
N CYS A 15 -6.24 16.01 -25.83
CA CYS A 15 -5.43 14.99 -25.15
C CYS A 15 -6.01 14.72 -23.76
N SER A 16 -6.44 13.48 -23.50
CA SER A 16 -6.68 13.00 -22.14
C SER A 16 -5.56 12.05 -21.78
N TYR A 17 -4.65 12.51 -20.93
CA TYR A 17 -3.62 11.67 -20.35
C TYR A 17 -4.22 10.99 -19.12
N VAL A 18 -4.47 9.69 -19.21
CA VAL A 18 -4.67 8.85 -18.02
C VAL A 18 -3.28 8.34 -17.65
N CYS A 19 -2.58 9.09 -16.80
CA CYS A 19 -1.33 8.64 -16.24
C CYS A 19 -1.65 7.72 -15.05
N SER A 20 -1.93 6.44 -15.34
CA SER A 20 -1.91 5.42 -14.30
C SER A 20 -0.45 5.02 -14.09
N GLY A 21 0.23 5.75 -13.21
CA GLY A 21 1.66 5.61 -12.95
C GLY A 21 1.90 5.36 -11.48
N ILE A 22 2.33 4.14 -11.14
CA ILE A 22 2.87 3.84 -9.81
C ILE A 22 4.27 4.46 -9.73
N PHE A 23 4.43 5.46 -8.88
CA PHE A 23 5.67 6.20 -8.74
C PHE A 23 6.74 5.33 -8.07
N LYS A 24 7.91 5.21 -8.70
CA LYS A 24 9.10 4.60 -8.11
C LYS A 24 10.06 5.69 -7.68
N PHE A 25 10.09 5.99 -6.38
CA PHE A 25 11.03 6.94 -5.79
C PHE A 25 12.39 6.25 -5.54
N ARG A 26 13.50 6.94 -5.82
CA ARG A 26 14.83 6.47 -5.41
C ARG A 26 15.09 6.90 -3.97
N PHE A 27 14.72 6.06 -3.02
CA PHE A 27 15.22 6.13 -1.65
C PHE A 27 16.38 5.16 -1.49
N LEU A 28 17.41 5.56 -0.73
CA LEU A 28 18.43 4.64 -0.23
C LEU A 28 17.79 3.79 0.86
N GLN A 29 17.08 2.73 0.47
CA GLN A 29 16.51 1.76 1.39
C GLN A 29 17.50 0.62 1.58
N VAL A 30 17.84 0.30 2.82
CA VAL A 30 18.57 -0.93 3.14
C VAL A 30 17.60 -2.10 3.04
N LYS A 31 17.96 -3.11 2.26
CA LYS A 31 17.20 -4.34 2.09
C LYS A 31 18.03 -5.54 2.52
N ILE A 32 17.35 -6.59 2.97
CA ILE A 32 17.99 -7.88 3.20
C ILE A 32 18.52 -8.38 1.86
N ASN A 33 19.76 -8.85 1.85
CA ASN A 33 20.39 -9.44 0.67
C ASN A 33 19.84 -10.86 0.43
N SER A 34 18.58 -10.95 0.03
CA SER A 34 17.92 -12.20 -0.34
C SER A 34 17.01 -11.93 -1.54
N ASP A 35 17.41 -12.45 -2.70
CA ASP A 35 16.64 -12.33 -3.94
C ASP A 35 15.31 -13.07 -3.84
N GLU A 36 15.30 -14.24 -3.20
CA GLU A 36 14.08 -15.04 -3.03
C GLU A 36 13.03 -14.30 -2.19
N LEU A 37 13.42 -13.73 -1.04
CA LEU A 37 12.53 -12.91 -0.22
C LEU A 37 12.04 -11.68 -1.00
N SER A 38 12.94 -11.04 -1.75
CA SER A 38 12.60 -9.87 -2.56
C SER A 38 11.57 -10.21 -3.65
N ASN A 39 11.75 -11.35 -4.33
CA ASN A 39 10.84 -11.85 -5.36
C ASN A 39 9.46 -12.22 -4.79
N GLN A 40 9.42 -12.84 -3.61
CA GLN A 40 8.16 -13.17 -2.92
C GLN A 40 7.36 -11.91 -2.56
N LEU A 41 8.02 -10.91 -1.98
CA LEU A 41 7.39 -9.62 -1.66
C LEU A 41 6.97 -8.88 -2.93
N GLU A 42 7.82 -8.85 -3.95
CA GLU A 42 7.50 -8.18 -5.21
C GLU A 42 6.28 -8.82 -5.88
N LYS A 43 6.15 -10.14 -5.88
CA LYS A 43 4.98 -10.83 -6.43
C LYS A 43 3.68 -10.37 -5.77
N GLU A 44 3.65 -10.29 -4.44
CA GLU A 44 2.48 -9.82 -3.69
C GLU A 44 2.18 -8.34 -3.95
N ILE A 45 3.22 -7.50 -4.02
CA ILE A 45 3.08 -6.07 -4.34
C ILE A 45 2.57 -5.88 -5.77
N GLN A 46 3.12 -6.58 -6.76
CA GLN A 46 2.68 -6.48 -8.16
C GLN A 46 1.22 -6.93 -8.33
N ALA A 47 0.80 -7.97 -7.62
CA ALA A 47 -0.59 -8.41 -7.62
C ALA A 47 -1.51 -7.31 -7.07
N PHE A 48 -1.14 -6.68 -5.95
CA PHE A 48 -1.88 -5.54 -5.39
C PHE A 48 -1.93 -4.34 -6.35
N LEU A 49 -0.80 -3.98 -6.96
CA LEU A 49 -0.71 -2.87 -7.91
C LEU A 49 -1.57 -3.11 -9.16
N THR A 50 -1.67 -4.36 -9.61
CA THR A 50 -2.54 -4.76 -10.73
C THR A 50 -4.02 -4.64 -10.36
N GLU A 51 -4.41 -5.06 -9.16
CA GLU A 51 -5.77 -4.88 -8.63
C GLU A 51 -6.13 -3.39 -8.48
N LEU A 52 -5.17 -2.57 -8.03
CA LEU A 52 -5.33 -1.13 -7.91
C LEU A 52 -5.58 -0.47 -9.27
N ASP A 53 -4.73 -0.74 -10.26
CA ASP A 53 -4.84 -0.17 -11.60
C ASP A 53 -6.15 -0.58 -12.31
N THR A 54 -6.54 -1.85 -12.18
CA THR A 54 -7.82 -2.34 -12.74
C THR A 54 -9.02 -1.65 -12.09
N THR A 55 -9.01 -1.45 -10.78
CA THR A 55 -10.09 -0.77 -10.05
C THR A 55 -10.16 0.72 -10.42
N VAL A 56 -9.01 1.41 -10.52
CA VAL A 56 -8.95 2.81 -10.98
C VAL A 56 -9.51 2.96 -12.40
N LYS A 57 -9.15 2.06 -13.31
CA LYS A 57 -9.65 2.09 -14.70
C LYS A 57 -11.16 1.85 -14.76
N ALA A 58 -11.69 1.00 -13.88
CA ALA A 58 -13.12 0.75 -13.79
C ALA A 58 -13.91 1.92 -13.18
N SER A 59 -13.31 2.70 -12.27
CA SER A 59 -13.96 3.83 -11.59
C SER A 59 -13.97 5.13 -12.40
N LEU A 60 -13.08 5.29 -13.38
CA LEU A 60 -13.07 6.48 -14.23
C LEU A 60 -14.35 6.56 -15.10
N PRO A 61 -15.11 7.67 -15.05
CA PRO A 61 -16.31 7.82 -15.86
C PRO A 61 -15.99 7.71 -17.35
N ARG A 62 -16.72 6.83 -18.06
CA ARG A 62 -16.72 6.78 -19.53
C ARG A 62 -17.36 8.07 -20.08
N ARG A 63 -16.54 9.12 -20.21
CA ARG A 63 -16.75 10.38 -20.93
C ARG A 63 -18.23 10.80 -21.08
N ARG A 64 -18.82 11.41 -20.04
CA ARG A 64 -20.00 12.28 -20.23
C ARG A 64 -19.49 13.72 -20.41
N THR A 65 -19.98 14.37 -21.46
CA THR A 65 -19.76 15.78 -21.78
C THR A 65 -20.07 16.67 -20.57
N PRO A 66 -19.17 17.58 -20.15
CA PRO A 66 -19.46 18.44 -19.01
C PRO A 66 -20.30 19.64 -19.45
N LEU A 67 -21.48 19.79 -18.87
CA LEU A 67 -22.25 21.03 -18.86
C LEU A 67 -22.20 21.60 -17.44
N SER A 68 -21.03 22.04 -16.99
CA SER A 68 -20.84 22.88 -15.80
C SER A 68 -19.40 23.38 -15.75
N SER A 69 -19.24 24.67 -15.49
CA SER A 69 -17.98 25.42 -15.42
C SER A 69 -17.04 24.86 -14.35
N PRO A 70 -15.71 24.81 -14.59
CA PRO A 70 -14.76 24.31 -13.60
C PRO A 70 -14.56 25.35 -12.50
N THR A 71 -14.87 24.98 -11.26
CA THR A 71 -14.37 25.69 -10.07
C THR A 71 -12.84 25.52 -10.02
N LEU A 72 -12.13 26.63 -10.18
CA LEU A 72 -10.69 26.78 -9.95
C LEU A 72 -10.40 26.52 -8.47
N SER A 73 -9.80 25.37 -8.11
CA SER A 73 -8.84 25.20 -6.98
C SER A 73 -8.70 23.75 -6.48
N GLU A 74 -8.62 22.74 -7.35
CA GLU A 74 -8.25 21.38 -6.87
C GLU A 74 -7.12 20.82 -7.73
N THR A 75 -5.94 20.71 -7.12
CA THR A 75 -4.69 20.26 -7.77
C THR A 75 -4.72 18.79 -8.16
N ALA A 76 -5.59 17.99 -7.53
CA ALA A 76 -5.76 16.59 -7.83
C ALA A 76 -7.21 16.12 -7.54
N ILE A 77 -7.70 15.17 -8.32
CA ILE A 77 -9.03 14.57 -8.14
C ILE A 77 -8.84 13.25 -7.37
N PRO A 78 -9.43 13.08 -6.16
CA PRO A 78 -9.38 11.80 -5.45
C PRO A 78 -10.10 10.72 -6.25
N LEU A 79 -9.48 9.54 -6.36
CA LEU A 79 -10.01 8.41 -7.12
C LEU A 79 -10.52 7.30 -6.20
N LEU A 80 -9.69 6.85 -5.24
CA LEU A 80 -10.03 5.83 -4.27
C LEU A 80 -9.00 5.80 -3.13
N GLY A 81 -9.38 5.19 -2.00
CA GLY A 81 -8.46 4.76 -0.96
C GLY A 81 -8.16 3.26 -1.09
N ALA A 82 -6.94 2.85 -0.77
CA ALA A 82 -6.52 1.45 -0.74
C ALA A 82 -5.69 1.16 0.51
N GLN A 83 -5.64 -0.12 0.87
CA GLN A 83 -4.89 -0.57 2.04
C GLN A 83 -4.15 -1.88 1.72
N ILE A 84 -2.87 -1.91 2.08
CA ILE A 84 -2.05 -3.11 2.10
C ILE A 84 -1.39 -3.24 3.46
N SER A 85 -1.16 -4.45 3.93
CA SER A 85 -0.56 -4.69 5.24
C SER A 85 0.43 -5.84 5.21
N LEU A 86 1.45 -5.75 6.06
CA LEU A 86 2.40 -6.81 6.36
C LEU A 86 2.09 -7.32 7.77
N GLU A 87 1.80 -8.61 7.90
CA GLU A 87 1.48 -9.23 9.18
C GLU A 87 2.53 -10.29 9.51
N PHE A 88 3.12 -10.17 10.68
CA PHE A 88 3.96 -11.20 11.27
C PHE A 88 3.14 -12.07 12.21
N PHE A 89 3.32 -13.39 12.11
CA PHE A 89 2.53 -14.35 12.87
C PHE A 89 3.38 -15.50 13.39
N GLN A 90 2.79 -16.29 14.28
CA GLN A 90 3.32 -17.58 14.73
C GLN A 90 2.28 -18.66 14.50
N ARG A 91 2.72 -19.86 14.10
CA ARG A 91 1.87 -21.04 14.03
C ARG A 91 1.72 -21.62 15.43
N ARG A 92 0.49 -21.70 15.93
CA ARG A 92 0.18 -22.34 17.21
C ARG A 92 -0.45 -23.70 16.94
N PRO A 93 0.27 -24.81 17.20
CA PRO A 93 -0.32 -26.13 17.19
C PRO A 93 -1.48 -26.18 18.19
N ARG A 94 -2.61 -26.75 17.75
CA ARG A 94 -3.77 -27.00 18.60
C ARG A 94 -3.90 -28.52 18.79
N PRO A 95 -4.49 -29.00 19.90
CA PRO A 95 -4.79 -30.42 20.05
C PRO A 95 -5.63 -30.92 18.87
N TRP A 96 -5.30 -32.12 18.37
CA TRP A 96 -6.07 -32.76 17.31
C TRP A 96 -7.54 -32.93 17.74
N PRO A 97 -8.54 -32.66 16.87
CA PRO A 97 -8.48 -32.46 15.42
C PRO A 97 -8.45 -31.00 14.95
N LEU A 98 -8.08 -30.05 15.80
CA LEU A 98 -8.11 -28.63 15.43
C LEU A 98 -6.96 -28.27 14.47
N PRO A 99 -7.22 -27.39 13.48
CA PRO A 99 -6.17 -26.93 12.59
C PRO A 99 -5.13 -26.08 13.33
N VAL A 100 -3.91 -26.05 12.79
CA VAL A 100 -2.86 -25.13 13.25
C VAL A 100 -3.31 -23.70 12.99
N GLU A 101 -3.25 -22.87 14.02
CA GLU A 101 -3.72 -21.49 13.96
C GLU A 101 -2.55 -20.54 13.67
N ALA A 102 -2.76 -19.56 12.79
CA ALA A 102 -1.81 -18.46 12.57
C ALA A 102 -2.19 -17.28 13.48
N VAL A 103 -1.37 -17.02 14.50
CA VAL A 103 -1.61 -15.95 15.47
C VAL A 103 -0.71 -14.76 15.16
N ALA A 104 -1.30 -13.67 14.69
CA ALA A 104 -0.61 -12.41 14.45
C ALA A 104 -0.05 -11.84 15.76
N TRP A 105 1.19 -11.39 15.73
CA TRP A 105 1.81 -10.69 16.86
C TRP A 105 2.24 -9.26 16.52
N GLU A 106 2.37 -8.95 15.23
CA GLU A 106 2.63 -7.60 14.74
C GLU A 106 2.00 -7.40 13.37
N ARG A 107 1.46 -6.21 13.11
CA ARG A 107 0.87 -5.86 11.82
C ARG A 107 1.20 -4.41 11.46
N TRP A 108 1.81 -4.23 10.30
CA TRP A 108 2.09 -2.94 9.68
C TRP A 108 1.06 -2.67 8.60
N ILE A 109 0.38 -1.53 8.67
CA ILE A 109 -0.68 -1.17 7.71
C ILE A 109 -0.27 0.09 6.98
N LEU A 110 -0.28 0.03 5.64
CA LEU A 110 -0.07 1.16 4.77
C LEU A 110 -1.42 1.55 4.14
N PHE A 111 -1.85 2.78 4.43
CA PHE A 111 -2.98 3.42 3.78
C PHE A 111 -2.49 4.23 2.58
N LEU A 112 -3.18 4.10 1.46
CA LEU A 112 -2.84 4.73 0.20
C LEU A 112 -4.04 5.52 -0.29
N ASP A 113 -3.84 6.82 -0.54
CA ASP A 113 -4.82 7.65 -1.21
C ASP A 113 -4.39 7.83 -2.68
N ILE A 114 -5.28 7.45 -3.59
CA ILE A 114 -5.01 7.45 -5.03
C ILE A 114 -5.68 8.67 -5.63
N PHE A 115 -4.88 9.48 -6.33
CA PHE A 115 -5.35 10.71 -6.96
C PHE A 115 -5.02 10.73 -8.45
N LYS A 116 -5.84 11.46 -9.21
CA LYS A 116 -5.55 11.86 -10.58
C LYS A 116 -5.02 13.29 -10.60
N ALA A 117 -3.81 13.49 -11.13
CA ALA A 117 -3.27 14.82 -11.37
C ALA A 117 -3.99 15.51 -12.55
N ASN A 118 -4.24 16.81 -12.43
CA ASN A 118 -4.92 17.62 -13.45
C ASN A 118 -3.94 18.23 -14.47
N SER A 119 -2.66 18.36 -14.12
CA SER A 119 -1.60 18.90 -14.97
C SER A 119 -0.24 18.23 -14.70
N TYR A 120 0.73 18.48 -15.58
CA TYR A 120 2.12 18.03 -15.36
C TYR A 120 2.75 18.73 -14.16
N ASP A 121 2.43 20.00 -13.93
CA ASP A 121 2.96 20.77 -12.80
C ASP A 121 2.43 20.23 -11.47
N ASP A 122 1.14 19.87 -11.41
CA ASP A 122 0.55 19.23 -10.22
C ASP A 122 1.17 17.86 -9.96
N LEU A 123 1.41 17.09 -11.04
CA LEU A 123 2.10 15.81 -10.95
C LEU A 123 3.52 15.97 -10.39
N ALA A 124 4.25 16.98 -10.83
CA ALA A 124 5.61 17.27 -10.35
C ALA A 124 5.59 17.67 -8.87
N ARG A 125 4.68 18.57 -8.46
CA ARG A 125 4.51 18.97 -7.04
C ARG A 125 4.14 17.78 -6.15
N MET A 126 3.22 16.93 -6.61
CA MET A 126 2.79 15.74 -5.87
C MET A 126 3.94 14.74 -5.72
N ARG A 127 4.82 14.58 -6.72
CA ARG A 127 6.02 13.74 -6.58
C ARG A 127 6.94 14.23 -5.47
N VAL A 128 7.18 15.54 -5.37
CA VAL A 128 8.01 16.10 -4.31
C VAL A 128 7.38 15.83 -2.94
N SER A 129 6.09 16.13 -2.79
CA SER A 129 5.36 15.92 -1.53
C SER A 129 5.31 14.44 -1.10
N VAL A 130 5.09 13.50 -2.04
CA VAL A 130 5.10 12.06 -1.74
C VAL A 130 6.50 11.60 -1.37
N ALA A 131 7.56 12.11 -2.02
CA ALA A 131 8.92 11.79 -1.62
C ALA A 131 9.20 12.23 -0.18
N GLU A 132 8.88 13.47 0.18
CA GLU A 132 9.02 13.97 1.56
C GLU A 132 8.26 13.09 2.56
N SER A 133 7.01 12.74 2.22
CA SER A 133 6.16 11.87 3.06
C SER A 133 6.76 10.47 3.25
N VAL A 134 7.31 9.87 2.19
CA VAL A 134 7.97 8.56 2.28
C VAL A 134 9.21 8.62 3.18
N GLY A 135 9.98 9.72 3.10
CA GLY A 135 11.12 9.94 4.00
C GLY A 135 10.70 9.96 5.47
N GLU A 136 9.65 10.72 5.78
CA GLU A 136 9.09 10.79 7.14
C GLU A 136 8.55 9.42 7.61
N ILE A 137 7.84 8.68 6.75
CA ILE A 137 7.35 7.32 7.07
C ILE A 137 8.51 6.39 7.42
N VAL A 138 9.63 6.45 6.70
CA VAL A 138 10.82 5.63 6.99
C VAL A 138 11.42 6.00 8.36
N LEU A 139 11.50 7.28 8.69
CA LEU A 139 12.00 7.74 10.00
C LEU A 139 11.06 7.29 11.14
N GLN A 140 9.75 7.41 10.94
CA GLN A 140 8.74 6.94 11.88
C GLN A 140 8.79 5.42 12.07
N LEU A 141 9.02 4.66 11.00
CA LEU A 141 9.21 3.22 11.05
C LEU A 141 10.43 2.86 11.91
N CYS A 142 11.57 3.50 11.66
CA CYS A 142 12.79 3.29 12.46
C CYS A 142 12.58 3.62 13.94
N SER A 143 11.90 4.74 14.23
CA SER A 143 11.54 5.12 15.60
C SER A 143 10.62 4.09 16.26
N SER A 144 9.64 3.58 15.51
CA SER A 144 8.67 2.61 16.01
C SER A 144 9.32 1.26 16.32
N ILE A 145 10.17 0.76 15.42
CA ILE A 145 10.93 -0.49 15.62
C ILE A 145 11.85 -0.40 16.84
N ASN A 146 12.42 0.77 17.13
CA ASN A 146 13.33 0.95 18.25
C ASN A 146 12.63 1.06 19.63
N ARG A 147 11.29 1.08 19.66
CA ARG A 147 10.54 0.99 20.93
C ARG A 147 10.49 -0.46 21.40
N PRO A 148 10.49 -0.73 22.72
CA PRO A 148 10.29 -2.08 23.22
C PRO A 148 8.91 -2.58 22.79
N GLN A 149 8.88 -3.52 21.86
CA GLN A 149 7.68 -4.19 21.37
C GLN A 149 7.68 -5.65 21.79
N TYR A 150 6.49 -6.26 21.79
CA TYR A 150 6.40 -7.70 21.99
C TYR A 150 7.12 -8.44 20.85
N LEU A 151 8.09 -9.28 21.21
CA LEU A 151 8.69 -10.25 20.31
C LEU A 151 8.27 -11.66 20.72
N PRO A 152 8.07 -12.58 19.75
CA PRO A 152 7.91 -13.99 20.07
C PRO A 152 9.07 -14.49 20.93
N LYS A 153 8.77 -15.35 21.90
CA LYS A 153 9.82 -16.04 22.67
C LYS A 153 10.66 -16.87 21.70
N MET A 154 11.97 -16.96 21.97
CA MET A 154 12.86 -17.80 21.17
C MET A 154 12.36 -19.25 21.21
N PRO A 155 12.02 -19.85 20.05
CA PRO A 155 11.47 -21.20 20.01
C PRO A 155 12.55 -22.26 20.25
N THR A 156 12.12 -23.46 20.64
CA THR A 156 12.98 -24.65 20.65
C THR A 156 13.24 -25.15 19.22
N ARG A 157 14.23 -26.03 19.03
CA ARG A 157 14.59 -26.57 17.70
C ARG A 157 13.39 -27.16 16.94
N THR A 158 12.47 -27.81 17.65
CA THR A 158 11.27 -28.44 17.09
C THR A 158 10.18 -27.44 16.71
N GLU A 159 10.23 -26.22 17.25
CA GLU A 159 9.23 -25.17 17.06
C GLU A 159 9.72 -24.05 16.14
N LEU A 160 10.96 -24.14 15.63
CA LEU A 160 11.55 -23.09 14.78
C LEU A 160 10.66 -22.76 13.58
N SER A 161 10.10 -23.77 12.90
CA SER A 161 9.21 -23.60 11.74
C SER A 161 7.84 -23.02 12.07
N ASN A 162 7.53 -22.84 13.36
CA ASN A 162 6.33 -22.17 13.83
C ASN A 162 6.51 -20.67 14.01
N VAL A 163 7.76 -20.18 14.04
CA VAL A 163 8.09 -18.77 14.28
C VAL A 163 8.83 -18.17 13.08
N PHE A 164 9.69 -18.95 12.44
CA PHE A 164 10.54 -18.51 11.34
C PHE A 164 10.26 -19.25 10.03
N ASP A 165 10.53 -18.59 8.92
CA ASP A 165 10.63 -19.24 7.61
C ASP A 165 12.04 -19.76 7.39
N SER A 166 12.18 -21.09 7.34
CA SER A 166 13.46 -21.78 7.10
C SER A 166 13.66 -22.20 5.65
N ASN A 167 12.77 -21.80 4.74
CA ASN A 167 12.87 -22.16 3.31
C ASN A 167 13.79 -21.22 2.51
N LEU A 168 14.23 -20.12 3.13
CA LEU A 168 15.10 -19.14 2.51
C LEU A 168 16.57 -19.45 2.86
N PRO A 169 17.48 -19.56 1.88
CA PRO A 169 18.87 -19.96 2.12
C PRO A 169 19.71 -18.86 2.79
N ASP A 170 19.43 -17.59 2.48
CA ASP A 170 20.29 -16.45 2.85
C ASP A 170 19.80 -15.67 4.08
N CYS A 171 18.58 -15.94 4.54
CA CYS A 171 18.00 -15.29 5.70
C CYS A 171 16.94 -16.17 6.35
N GLN A 172 16.60 -15.87 7.60
CA GLN A 172 15.57 -16.59 8.35
C GLN A 172 14.59 -15.56 8.95
N PRO A 173 13.66 -15.00 8.15
CA PRO A 173 12.70 -14.03 8.64
C PRO A 173 11.66 -14.70 9.55
N TYR A 174 10.99 -13.91 10.38
CA TYR A 174 9.75 -14.34 11.03
C TYR A 174 8.72 -14.71 9.97
N LEU A 175 7.81 -15.64 10.29
CA LEU A 175 6.68 -15.94 9.43
C LEU A 175 5.86 -14.67 9.20
N PHE A 176 5.67 -14.33 7.92
CA PHE A 176 4.94 -13.15 7.52
C PHE A 176 3.96 -13.46 6.39
N LYS A 177 2.98 -12.57 6.21
CA LYS A 177 2.11 -12.57 5.03
C LYS A 177 1.74 -11.14 4.64
N VAL A 178 1.58 -10.92 3.34
CA VAL A 178 1.03 -9.68 2.81
C VAL A 178 -0.49 -9.82 2.75
N CYS A 179 -1.19 -8.95 3.47
CA CYS A 179 -2.65 -8.91 3.52
C CYS A 179 -3.17 -7.73 2.71
N ARG A 180 -3.97 -8.03 1.69
CA ARG A 180 -4.59 -7.07 0.78
C ARG A 180 -6.07 -6.94 1.14
N VAL A 181 -6.55 -5.71 1.35
CA VAL A 181 -7.98 -5.45 1.52
C VAL A 181 -8.59 -5.24 0.14
N PRO A 182 -9.69 -5.94 -0.23
CA PRO A 182 -10.33 -5.75 -1.53
C PRO A 182 -10.66 -4.28 -1.77
N ILE A 183 -10.18 -3.75 -2.89
CA ILE A 183 -10.36 -2.34 -3.23
C ILE A 183 -11.75 -2.18 -3.82
N ARG A 184 -12.62 -1.41 -3.15
CA ARG A 184 -13.97 -1.13 -3.64
C ARG A 184 -14.01 0.30 -4.18
N PRO A 185 -14.49 0.52 -5.41
CA PRO A 185 -14.76 1.87 -5.87
C PRO A 185 -15.87 2.46 -4.99
N GLU A 186 -15.60 3.62 -4.37
CA GLU A 186 -16.59 4.36 -3.58
C GLU A 186 -17.80 4.64 -4.47
N THR A 187 -18.89 3.89 -4.29
CA THR A 187 -20.18 4.26 -4.88
C THR A 187 -20.69 5.44 -4.09
N THR A 188 -20.75 6.62 -4.71
CA THR A 188 -21.47 7.77 -4.16
C THR A 188 -22.88 7.35 -3.80
N SER A 189 -23.08 7.07 -2.52
CA SER A 189 -24.37 6.89 -1.87
C SER A 189 -24.16 7.45 -0.47
N GLN A 190 -24.31 8.77 -0.36
CA GLN A 190 -24.60 9.39 0.92
C GLN A 190 -25.83 8.68 1.51
N SER A 191 -25.61 7.88 2.55
CA SER A 191 -26.67 7.49 3.47
C SER A 191 -26.03 7.34 4.84
N GLY A 192 -26.57 8.09 5.80
CA GLY A 192 -25.86 8.58 6.96
C GLY A 192 -25.40 7.52 7.96
N LEU A 193 -24.18 7.69 8.44
CA LEU A 193 -23.83 7.52 9.84
C LEU A 193 -22.73 8.55 10.15
N THR A 194 -23.06 9.53 10.99
CA THR A 194 -22.13 10.41 11.69
C THR A 194 -21.13 9.58 12.48
N GLY A 195 -20.03 9.19 11.85
CA GLY A 195 -18.86 8.63 12.50
C GLY A 195 -17.75 9.66 12.46
N MET A 196 -17.56 10.39 13.56
CA MET A 196 -16.37 11.22 13.78
C MET A 196 -15.12 10.43 13.35
N ARG A 197 -14.38 10.93 12.36
CA ARG A 197 -12.99 10.50 12.11
C ARG A 197 -12.18 10.96 13.32
N ARG A 198 -12.11 10.08 14.33
CA ARG A 198 -11.35 10.29 15.54
C ARG A 198 -9.88 10.16 15.16
N TYR A 199 -9.20 11.29 14.99
CA TYR A 199 -7.74 11.36 15.00
C TYR A 199 -7.25 10.66 16.28
N ILE A 200 -6.46 9.59 16.14
CA ILE A 200 -5.80 9.01 17.29
C ILE A 200 -4.72 10.01 17.70
N ARG A 201 -5.01 10.65 18.84
CA ARG A 201 -4.14 11.50 19.64
C ARG A 201 -2.77 10.85 19.84
N ASP A 202 -1.78 11.71 19.94
CA ASP A 202 -0.58 11.54 20.75
C ASP A 202 -0.82 10.60 21.93
N LEU A 203 -0.17 9.43 21.89
CA LEU A 203 0.19 8.73 23.10
C LEU A 203 1.59 9.23 23.48
N MET A 204 1.60 10.39 24.13
CA MET A 204 2.55 10.63 25.21
C MET A 204 2.33 9.53 26.24
N ILE A 205 3.37 8.78 26.55
CA ILE A 205 3.41 7.95 27.76
C ILE A 205 4.69 8.33 28.49
N ASN A 206 4.50 8.91 29.67
CA ASN A 206 5.46 8.97 30.77
C ASN A 206 5.79 7.57 31.28
#